data_AF-A0A7S1WP86-F1
#
_entry.id   AF-A0A7S1WP86-F1
#
_cell.length_a   1.000
_cell.length_b   1.000
_cell.length_c   1.000
_cell.angle_alpha   90.00
_cell.angle_beta   90.00
_cell.angle_gamma   90.00
#
_symmetry.space_group_name_H-M   'P 1'
#
loop_
_entity.id
_entity.type
_entity.pdbx_description
1 polymer ?
#
loop_
_entity_poly.entity_id
_entity_poly.type
_entity_poly.pdbx_seq_one_letter_code
_entity_poly.pdbx_strand_id
1 'polypeptide(L)'
;MAFNVWYALLAFVPATALSEISLMQHLVPFRRAEVMHSVKQHTGKRAGFLLLAFQRTGTHWLTSALMQHSCIDVQPEVFYLEPDESSTMTWDSATRRAATELYFRDRDADAAELSDFSTSFRVYYNRSRSWLQNEGRAAIGFNLKVNEGFAEDWDIWLKSFATQTQLRIIWLQRQNILRSILSALILQETGVSSIPGDSEAVPEVMKLEVRPSYILYELQRITNETQHVEKRLAQANELGIPVLRMYYETLSAHIGPTALSLYSSSGCIDHTPTERGLTVSQKMHNASVREMVSNIEELETVLNGTDYEWMMSE
;
A
#
# COMPACT_ATOMS: atom_id res chain seq x y z
N MET A 1 44.22 -52.25 15.28
CA MET A 1 44.69 -52.21 13.88
C MET A 1 43.76 -51.26 13.14
N ALA A 2 43.95 -49.94 13.15
CA ALA A 2 45.04 -49.13 12.60
C ALA A 2 45.17 -49.23 11.07
N PHE A 3 44.59 -48.26 10.36
CA PHE A 3 45.29 -47.42 9.38
C PHE A 3 44.59 -46.06 9.25
N ASN A 4 45.34 -45.01 9.59
CA ASN A 4 45.13 -43.60 9.26
C ASN A 4 45.47 -43.34 7.79
N VAL A 5 44.87 -42.33 7.14
CA VAL A 5 45.58 -41.23 6.43
C VAL A 5 44.62 -40.02 6.28
N TRP A 6 45.15 -38.85 6.64
CA TRP A 6 44.64 -37.47 6.50
C TRP A 6 44.92 -36.86 5.11
N TYR A 7 44.11 -35.91 4.61
CA TYR A 7 44.46 -34.47 4.42
C TYR A 7 43.39 -33.63 3.66
N ALA A 8 43.13 -32.44 4.22
CA ALA A 8 42.83 -31.10 3.68
C ALA A 8 41.68 -30.76 2.69
N LEU A 9 40.72 -29.97 3.22
CA LEU A 9 40.45 -28.56 2.89
C LEU A 9 40.94 -28.00 1.53
N LEU A 10 39.98 -27.51 0.73
CA LEU A 10 40.06 -26.19 0.08
C LEU A 10 38.65 -25.71 -0.31
N ALA A 11 38.32 -24.50 0.14
CA ALA A 11 37.11 -23.77 -0.18
C ALA A 11 37.14 -23.25 -1.62
N PHE A 12 35.99 -23.19 -2.28
CA PHE A 12 35.76 -22.31 -3.42
C PHE A 12 34.35 -21.73 -3.36
N VAL A 13 34.29 -20.46 -2.98
CA VAL A 13 33.15 -19.56 -3.14
C VAL A 13 33.28 -18.91 -4.52
N PRO A 14 32.28 -18.94 -5.41
CA PRO A 14 32.30 -18.07 -6.58
C PRO A 14 31.89 -16.65 -6.14
N ALA A 15 32.88 -15.77 -6.14
CA ALA A 15 32.70 -14.34 -6.04
C ALA A 15 32.29 -13.77 -7.41
N THR A 16 31.05 -13.32 -7.56
CA THR A 16 30.66 -12.31 -8.55
C THR A 16 29.47 -11.51 -8.03
N ALA A 17 29.75 -10.64 -7.06
CA ALA A 17 29.05 -9.38 -6.85
C ALA A 17 30.15 -8.33 -6.63
N LEU A 18 29.89 -7.09 -7.04
CA LEU A 18 30.75 -5.90 -6.93
C LEU A 18 31.55 -5.53 -8.19
N SER A 19 30.86 -4.98 -9.18
CA SER A 19 31.37 -3.84 -9.95
C SER A 19 30.20 -3.09 -10.58
N GLU A 20 29.73 -2.02 -9.93
CA GLU A 20 29.14 -0.79 -10.51
C GLU A 20 28.37 -0.01 -9.43
N ILE A 21 29.08 0.44 -8.38
CA ILE A 21 28.66 1.61 -7.60
C ILE A 21 29.91 2.47 -7.42
N SER A 22 30.22 3.26 -8.45
CA SER A 22 31.19 4.34 -8.35
C SER A 22 30.78 5.45 -9.29
N LEU A 23 29.80 6.24 -8.86
CA LEU A 23 29.54 7.57 -9.44
C LEU A 23 28.56 8.37 -8.57
N MET A 24 28.97 8.73 -7.34
CA MET A 24 28.35 9.84 -6.60
C MET A 24 29.35 10.48 -5.64
N GLN A 25 30.23 11.34 -6.17
CA GLN A 25 30.90 12.37 -5.38
C GLN A 25 31.05 13.63 -6.22
N HIS A 26 30.04 14.50 -6.21
CA HIS A 26 30.18 15.95 -6.32
C HIS A 26 28.89 16.63 -5.84
N LEU A 27 28.87 17.01 -4.56
CA LEU A 27 27.85 17.88 -3.98
C LEU A 27 28.19 19.34 -4.36
N VAL A 28 27.31 19.97 -5.13
CA VAL A 28 27.30 21.41 -5.42
C VAL A 28 26.29 22.06 -4.47
N PRO A 29 26.57 23.24 -3.88
CA PRO A 29 25.61 23.91 -2.99
C PRO A 29 24.43 24.46 -3.81
N PHE A 30 23.23 23.98 -3.52
CA PHE A 30 22.00 24.42 -4.16
C PHE A 30 21.59 25.81 -3.63
N ARG A 31 21.60 26.82 -4.50
CA ARG A 31 20.94 28.11 -4.25
C ARG A 31 19.44 27.96 -4.55
N ARG A 32 18.59 28.39 -3.61
CA ARG A 32 17.15 28.58 -3.83
C ARG A 32 16.91 29.57 -4.96
N ALA A 33 16.44 29.08 -6.11
CA ALA A 33 15.80 29.89 -7.13
C ALA A 33 14.30 29.64 -7.03
N GLU A 34 13.52 30.72 -6.87
CA GLU A 34 12.07 30.69 -7.02
C GLU A 34 11.75 30.40 -8.50
N VAL A 35 11.43 29.14 -8.80
CA VAL A 35 10.96 28.75 -10.13
C VAL A 35 9.43 28.77 -10.11
N MET A 36 8.84 29.84 -10.65
CA MET A 36 7.45 29.80 -11.11
C MET A 36 7.38 28.90 -12.36
N HIS A 37 7.15 27.60 -12.14
CA HIS A 37 6.85 26.69 -13.24
C HIS A 37 5.43 26.96 -13.77
N SER A 38 5.36 27.46 -15.01
CA SER A 38 4.15 27.42 -15.82
C SER A 38 3.74 25.95 -16.01
N VAL A 39 2.71 25.52 -15.28
CA VAL A 39 2.11 24.19 -15.41
C VAL A 39 1.49 24.10 -16.80
N LYS A 40 2.17 23.41 -17.74
CA LYS A 40 1.54 23.04 -19.01
C LYS A 40 0.39 22.09 -18.71
N GLN A 41 -0.83 22.48 -19.06
CA GLN A 41 -2.00 21.62 -18.93
C GLN A 41 -1.82 20.34 -19.76
N HIS A 42 -1.89 19.17 -19.12
CA HIS A 42 -1.95 17.90 -19.81
C HIS A 42 -3.29 17.78 -20.55
N THR A 43 -3.24 17.69 -21.88
CA THR A 43 -4.43 17.52 -22.75
C THR A 43 -4.80 16.05 -22.99
N GLY A 44 -4.14 15.11 -22.32
CA GLY A 44 -4.39 13.67 -22.44
C GLY A 44 -5.45 13.14 -21.46
N LYS A 45 -6.07 12.00 -21.81
CA LYS A 45 -6.94 11.24 -20.90
C LYS A 45 -6.16 10.87 -19.63
N ARG A 46 -6.71 11.21 -18.46
CA ARG A 46 -6.09 10.91 -17.15
C ARG A 46 -5.98 9.39 -16.93
N ALA A 47 -4.90 8.96 -16.31
CA ALA A 47 -4.72 7.57 -15.91
C ALA A 47 -5.40 7.32 -14.55
N GLY A 48 -6.36 6.39 -14.51
CA GLY A 48 -6.99 5.95 -13.27
C GLY A 48 -6.30 4.71 -12.71
N PHE A 49 -6.20 4.59 -11.39
CA PHE A 49 -5.80 3.34 -10.73
C PHE A 49 -6.46 3.11 -9.38
N LEU A 50 -6.48 1.85 -8.96
CA LEU A 50 -6.88 1.42 -7.61
C LEU A 50 -5.66 0.86 -6.89
N LEU A 51 -5.40 1.33 -5.67
CA LEU A 51 -4.47 0.69 -4.76
C LEU A 51 -5.24 -0.32 -3.90
N LEU A 52 -5.27 -1.56 -4.35
CA LEU A 52 -5.92 -2.67 -3.68
C LEU A 52 -4.99 -3.27 -2.61
N ALA A 53 -5.48 -3.49 -1.40
CA ALA A 53 -4.70 -4.16 -0.35
C ALA A 53 -5.56 -4.73 0.80
N PHE A 54 -4.99 -5.56 1.66
CA PHE A 54 -5.55 -5.79 3.00
C PHE A 54 -5.22 -4.62 3.94
N GLN A 55 -5.85 -4.61 5.11
CA GLN A 55 -5.47 -3.70 6.19
C GLN A 55 -4.03 -3.96 6.67
N ARG A 56 -3.33 -2.90 7.11
CA ARG A 56 -1.96 -2.97 7.65
C ARG A 56 -0.90 -3.62 6.73
N THR A 57 -1.01 -3.36 5.42
CA THR A 57 -0.07 -3.82 4.37
C THR A 57 0.88 -2.73 3.87
N GLY A 58 0.82 -1.52 4.46
CA GLY A 58 1.66 -0.40 4.08
C GLY A 58 1.09 0.51 2.99
N THR A 59 -0.20 0.42 2.67
CA THR A 59 -0.85 1.33 1.70
C THR A 59 -0.70 2.79 2.08
N HIS A 60 -0.73 3.13 3.38
CA HIS A 60 -0.49 4.50 3.86
C HIS A 60 0.88 5.01 3.41
N TRP A 61 1.92 4.19 3.56
CA TRP A 61 3.28 4.57 3.16
C TRP A 61 3.40 4.72 1.64
N LEU A 62 2.84 3.79 0.86
CA LEU A 62 2.82 3.92 -0.60
C LEU A 62 2.03 5.16 -1.04
N THR A 63 0.89 5.42 -0.42
CA THR A 63 0.05 6.61 -0.69
C THR A 63 0.85 7.88 -0.44
N SER A 64 1.47 8.01 0.74
CA SER A 64 2.32 9.14 1.05
C SER A 64 3.47 9.29 0.07
N ALA A 65 4.14 8.21 -0.32
CA ALA A 65 5.22 8.25 -1.30
C ALA A 65 4.72 8.74 -2.66
N LEU A 66 3.62 8.17 -3.18
CA LEU A 66 3.04 8.55 -4.47
C LEU A 66 2.59 10.02 -4.50
N MET A 67 2.01 10.51 -3.40
CA MET A 67 1.55 11.89 -3.26
C MET A 67 2.71 12.91 -3.20
N GLN A 68 3.97 12.48 -3.00
CA GLN A 68 5.14 13.36 -3.13
C GLN A 68 5.33 13.83 -4.58
N HIS A 69 4.78 13.10 -5.54
CA HIS A 69 4.84 13.46 -6.93
C HIS A 69 3.71 14.42 -7.29
N SER A 70 4.06 15.58 -7.87
CA SER A 70 3.10 16.63 -8.24
C SER A 70 2.02 16.14 -9.21
N CYS A 71 2.32 15.11 -9.99
CA CYS A 71 1.46 14.61 -11.07
C CYS A 71 0.53 13.44 -10.67
N ILE A 72 0.62 12.90 -9.44
CA ILE A 72 -0.16 11.73 -9.01
C ILE A 72 -0.99 12.04 -7.79
N ASP A 73 -2.31 11.95 -7.91
CA ASP A 73 -3.21 12.03 -6.78
C ASP A 73 -3.63 10.65 -6.31
N VAL A 74 -3.44 10.35 -5.03
CA VAL A 74 -3.93 9.12 -4.42
C VAL A 74 -4.60 9.48 -3.12
N GLN A 75 -5.91 9.25 -3.03
CA GLN A 75 -6.62 9.41 -1.78
C GLN A 75 -6.53 8.10 -0.96
N PRO A 76 -6.64 8.18 0.37
CA PRO A 76 -6.66 6.98 1.21
C PRO A 76 -7.98 6.21 1.05
N GLU A 77 -8.45 5.55 2.09
CA GLU A 77 -9.65 4.70 2.08
C GLU A 77 -10.92 5.57 1.92
N VAL A 78 -11.33 5.83 0.68
CA VAL A 78 -12.47 6.72 0.37
C VAL A 78 -13.83 6.12 0.73
N PHE A 79 -13.89 4.80 0.97
CA PHE A 79 -15.08 4.07 1.43
C PHE A 79 -15.04 3.76 2.93
N TYR A 80 -14.07 4.32 3.66
CA TYR A 80 -14.07 4.25 5.12
C TYR A 80 -15.24 5.08 5.67
N LEU A 81 -15.94 4.53 6.67
CA LEU A 81 -16.96 5.23 7.44
C LEU A 81 -16.36 5.59 8.79
N GLU A 82 -16.38 6.87 9.14
CA GLU A 82 -15.92 7.29 10.47
C GLU A 82 -16.91 6.81 11.54
N PRO A 83 -16.45 6.44 12.74
CA PRO A 83 -17.33 5.92 13.80
C PRO A 83 -18.46 6.87 14.21
N ASP A 84 -18.29 8.17 13.97
CA ASP A 84 -19.23 9.25 14.29
C ASP A 84 -20.07 9.74 13.09
N GLU A 85 -19.79 9.25 11.88
CA GLU A 85 -20.68 9.46 10.74
C GLU A 85 -22.00 8.71 10.97
N SER A 86 -23.12 9.44 10.91
CA SER A 86 -24.44 8.91 11.25
C SER A 86 -24.71 7.58 10.53
N SER A 87 -25.15 6.59 11.31
CA SER A 87 -25.34 5.16 10.99
C SER A 87 -26.28 4.81 9.81
N THR A 88 -26.70 5.77 9.00
CA THR A 88 -27.67 5.59 7.92
C THR A 88 -27.02 5.30 6.58
N MET A 89 -25.79 5.75 6.33
CA MET A 89 -25.10 5.45 5.08
C MET A 89 -24.42 4.09 5.16
N THR A 90 -24.67 3.25 4.15
CA THR A 90 -23.95 2.00 3.96
C THR A 90 -23.30 2.03 2.58
N TRP A 91 -22.04 1.61 2.51
CA TRP A 91 -21.36 1.40 1.24
C TRP A 91 -21.81 0.06 0.67
N ASP A 92 -22.99 0.00 0.07
CA ASP A 92 -23.39 -1.15 -0.75
C ASP A 92 -22.74 -1.09 -2.15
N SER A 93 -22.87 -2.17 -2.93
CA SER A 93 -22.25 -2.25 -4.27
C SER A 93 -22.68 -1.13 -5.21
N ALA A 94 -23.95 -0.70 -5.14
CA ALA A 94 -24.48 0.37 -6.00
C ALA A 94 -23.88 1.73 -5.62
N THR A 95 -23.77 2.02 -4.33
CA THR A 95 -23.21 3.27 -3.80
C THR A 95 -21.72 3.36 -4.07
N ARG A 96 -20.95 2.27 -3.86
CA ARG A 96 -19.52 2.20 -4.20
C ARG A 96 -19.29 2.37 -5.71
N ARG A 97 -20.16 1.79 -6.55
CA ARG A 97 -20.12 2.01 -8.00
C ARG A 97 -20.32 3.48 -8.35
N ALA A 98 -21.40 4.10 -7.85
CA ALA A 98 -21.71 5.50 -8.14
C ALA A 98 -20.57 6.43 -7.71
N ALA A 99 -20.02 6.21 -6.50
CA ALA A 99 -18.87 6.96 -6.00
C ALA A 99 -17.60 6.76 -6.85
N THR A 100 -17.33 5.52 -7.29
CA THR A 100 -16.17 5.23 -8.15
C THR A 100 -16.30 5.90 -9.51
N GLU A 101 -17.46 5.78 -10.15
CA GLU A 101 -17.76 6.44 -11.42
C GLU A 101 -17.65 7.97 -11.27
N LEU A 102 -18.16 8.52 -10.16
CA LEU A 102 -18.04 9.93 -9.82
C LEU A 102 -16.58 10.37 -9.65
N TYR A 103 -15.78 9.58 -8.97
CA TYR A 103 -14.38 9.88 -8.68
C TYR A 103 -13.53 9.98 -9.95
N PHE A 104 -13.71 9.04 -10.89
CA PHE A 104 -12.88 8.95 -12.10
C PHE A 104 -13.40 9.74 -13.31
N ARG A 105 -14.58 10.36 -13.25
CA ARG A 105 -15.11 11.13 -14.38
C ARG A 105 -14.34 12.45 -14.59
N ASP A 106 -14.41 13.02 -15.80
CA ASP A 106 -13.70 14.26 -16.14
C ASP A 106 -14.46 15.57 -15.85
N ARG A 107 -15.63 15.51 -15.21
CA ARG A 107 -16.41 16.68 -14.79
C ARG A 107 -16.56 16.76 -13.27
N ASP A 108 -16.60 17.98 -12.75
CA ASP A 108 -16.89 18.22 -11.33
C ASP A 108 -18.30 17.75 -10.97
N ALA A 109 -18.46 17.38 -9.70
CA ALA A 109 -19.74 17.01 -9.13
C ALA A 109 -20.43 18.26 -8.60
N ASP A 110 -21.73 18.35 -8.82
CA ASP A 110 -22.51 19.35 -8.09
C ASP A 110 -22.76 18.89 -6.64
N ALA A 111 -23.27 19.82 -5.83
CA ALA A 111 -23.51 19.54 -4.41
C ALA A 111 -24.61 18.48 -4.18
N ALA A 112 -25.54 18.30 -5.13
CA ALA A 112 -26.62 17.33 -5.03
C ALA A 112 -26.12 15.91 -5.36
N GLU A 113 -25.25 15.76 -6.35
CA GLU A 113 -24.57 14.48 -6.63
C GLU A 113 -23.70 14.04 -5.43
N LEU A 114 -23.12 14.98 -4.70
CA LEU A 114 -22.28 14.69 -3.54
C LEU A 114 -23.06 14.47 -2.24
N SER A 115 -24.32 14.91 -2.14
CA SER A 115 -25.07 14.83 -0.88
C SER A 115 -25.39 13.40 -0.45
N ASP A 116 -25.34 12.45 -1.38
CA ASP A 116 -25.63 11.04 -1.15
C ASP A 116 -24.42 10.24 -0.60
N PHE A 117 -23.25 10.89 -0.49
CA PHE A 117 -22.00 10.24 -0.04
C PHE A 117 -21.54 10.73 1.33
N SER A 118 -20.67 9.93 1.96
CA SER A 118 -20.13 10.20 3.30
C SER A 118 -19.33 11.50 3.30
N THR A 119 -19.20 12.12 4.47
CA THR A 119 -18.40 13.34 4.63
C THR A 119 -16.95 13.05 4.24
N SER A 120 -16.42 11.89 4.65
CA SER A 120 -15.10 11.41 4.27
C SER A 120 -14.91 11.34 2.76
N PHE A 121 -15.82 10.69 2.03
CA PHE A 121 -15.74 10.61 0.57
C PHE A 121 -15.75 12.01 -0.07
N ARG A 122 -16.66 12.89 0.37
CA ARG A 122 -16.78 14.26 -0.14
C ARG A 122 -15.50 15.07 0.08
N VAL A 123 -14.85 14.93 1.24
CA VAL A 123 -13.58 15.59 1.55
C VAL A 123 -12.49 15.12 0.59
N TYR A 124 -12.32 13.81 0.41
CA TYR A 124 -11.30 13.26 -0.49
C TYR A 124 -11.57 13.58 -1.96
N TYR A 125 -12.83 13.51 -2.38
CA TYR A 125 -13.26 13.92 -3.72
C TYR A 125 -12.92 15.38 -4.00
N ASN A 126 -13.32 16.30 -3.13
CA ASN A 126 -13.09 17.73 -3.32
C ASN A 126 -11.58 18.07 -3.30
N ARG A 127 -10.81 17.42 -2.43
CA ARG A 127 -9.34 17.55 -2.43
C ARG A 127 -8.74 17.14 -3.77
N SER A 128 -9.18 15.99 -4.29
CA SER A 128 -8.73 15.47 -5.59
C SER A 128 -9.06 16.42 -6.73
N ARG A 129 -10.30 16.93 -6.77
CA ARG A 129 -10.74 17.90 -7.79
C ARG A 129 -9.96 19.20 -7.74
N SER A 130 -9.73 19.75 -6.55
CA SER A 130 -8.92 20.95 -6.36
C SER A 130 -7.50 20.76 -6.93
N TRP A 131 -6.87 19.61 -6.67
CA TRP A 131 -5.55 19.32 -7.22
C TRP A 131 -5.56 19.08 -8.72
N LEU A 132 -6.58 18.41 -9.26
CA LEU A 132 -6.70 18.21 -10.70
C LEU A 132 -6.85 19.53 -11.46
N GLN A 133 -7.62 20.48 -10.93
CA GLN A 133 -7.84 21.78 -11.55
C GLN A 133 -6.61 22.69 -11.46
N ASN A 134 -5.90 22.68 -10.32
CA ASN A 134 -4.81 23.62 -10.06
C ASN A 134 -3.42 23.10 -10.46
N GLU A 135 -3.20 21.79 -10.42
CA GLU A 135 -1.86 21.19 -10.57
C GLU A 135 -1.73 20.31 -11.82
N GLY A 136 -2.82 20.09 -12.56
CA GLY A 136 -2.78 19.34 -13.82
C GLY A 136 -2.34 17.88 -13.66
N ARG A 137 -2.69 17.23 -12.55
CA ARG A 137 -2.29 15.85 -12.24
C ARG A 137 -2.72 14.88 -13.36
N ALA A 138 -1.79 14.04 -13.82
CA ALA A 138 -2.03 13.13 -14.94
C ALA A 138 -2.61 11.78 -14.49
N ALA A 139 -2.44 11.41 -13.22
CA ALA A 139 -3.00 10.18 -12.68
C ALA A 139 -3.70 10.38 -11.35
N ILE A 140 -4.80 9.65 -11.18
CA ILE A 140 -5.64 9.68 -9.99
C ILE A 140 -5.97 8.28 -9.54
N GLY A 141 -6.11 8.09 -8.24
CA GLY A 141 -6.53 6.82 -7.66
C GLY A 141 -6.94 6.96 -6.21
N PHE A 142 -7.35 5.84 -5.62
CA PHE A 142 -7.62 5.74 -4.20
C PHE A 142 -7.31 4.34 -3.68
N ASN A 143 -7.24 4.22 -2.36
CA ASN A 143 -7.05 2.93 -1.69
C ASN A 143 -8.39 2.20 -1.57
N LEU A 144 -8.41 0.94 -1.99
CA LEU A 144 -9.54 0.03 -1.80
C LEU A 144 -9.08 -1.16 -0.98
N LYS A 145 -9.73 -1.43 0.13
CA LYS A 145 -9.45 -2.63 0.90
C LYS A 145 -10.21 -3.82 0.36
N VAL A 146 -9.63 -5.01 0.48
CA VAL A 146 -10.29 -6.25 0.02
C VAL A 146 -11.67 -6.43 0.69
N ASN A 147 -11.79 -6.08 1.97
CA ASN A 147 -13.04 -6.16 2.72
C ASN A 147 -14.01 -4.97 2.47
N GLU A 148 -13.63 -3.98 1.67
CA GLU A 148 -14.51 -2.87 1.23
C GLU A 148 -15.25 -3.22 -0.07
N GLY A 149 -15.59 -4.50 -0.26
CA GLY A 149 -16.44 -4.96 -1.36
C GLY A 149 -15.72 -5.34 -2.65
N PHE A 150 -14.38 -5.42 -2.71
CA PHE A 150 -13.66 -5.75 -3.95
C PHE A 150 -14.16 -7.05 -4.60
N ALA A 151 -14.29 -8.13 -3.83
CA ALA A 151 -14.71 -9.43 -4.38
C ALA A 151 -16.15 -9.41 -4.91
N GLU A 152 -17.05 -8.70 -4.21
CA GLU A 152 -18.45 -8.51 -4.61
C GLU A 152 -18.53 -7.65 -5.87
N ASP A 153 -17.88 -6.49 -5.87
CA ASP A 153 -17.95 -5.50 -6.94
C ASP A 153 -17.27 -5.98 -8.22
N TRP A 154 -16.19 -6.78 -8.11
CA TRP A 154 -15.47 -7.34 -9.25
C TRP A 154 -16.40 -8.08 -10.21
N ASP A 155 -17.26 -8.94 -9.66
CA ASP A 155 -18.15 -9.79 -10.44
C ASP A 155 -19.41 -9.05 -10.93
N ILE A 156 -19.76 -7.93 -10.29
CA ILE A 156 -20.96 -7.14 -10.61
C ILE A 156 -20.68 -6.02 -11.62
N TRP A 157 -19.70 -5.14 -11.35
CA TRP A 157 -19.51 -3.92 -12.15
C TRP A 157 -18.04 -3.52 -12.32
N LEU A 158 -17.18 -3.75 -11.33
CA LEU A 158 -15.84 -3.19 -11.28
C LEU A 158 -14.95 -3.71 -12.41
N LYS A 159 -15.06 -4.99 -12.79
CA LYS A 159 -14.34 -5.56 -13.94
C LYS A 159 -14.67 -4.86 -15.27
N SER A 160 -15.96 -4.63 -15.52
CA SER A 160 -16.44 -3.94 -16.72
C SER A 160 -16.00 -2.47 -16.70
N PHE A 161 -16.15 -1.80 -15.56
CA PHE A 161 -15.71 -0.43 -15.37
C PHE A 161 -14.20 -0.28 -15.61
N ALA A 162 -13.38 -1.15 -15.01
CA ALA A 162 -11.93 -1.13 -15.16
C ALA A 162 -11.50 -1.33 -16.62
N THR A 163 -12.15 -2.24 -17.34
CA THR A 163 -11.90 -2.47 -18.77
C THR A 163 -12.23 -1.23 -19.62
N GLN A 164 -13.41 -0.63 -19.41
CA GLN A 164 -13.88 0.53 -20.19
C GLN A 164 -13.06 1.79 -19.92
N THR A 165 -12.69 2.00 -18.65
CA THR A 165 -11.93 3.18 -18.23
C THR A 165 -10.43 3.03 -18.42
N GLN A 166 -9.94 1.81 -18.68
CA GLN A 166 -8.52 1.44 -18.68
C GLN A 166 -7.87 1.69 -17.31
N LEU A 167 -8.63 1.36 -16.26
CA LEU A 167 -8.20 1.44 -14.87
C LEU A 167 -7.07 0.45 -14.63
N ARG A 168 -6.09 0.84 -13.83
CA ARG A 168 -4.98 -0.03 -13.41
C ARG A 168 -5.18 -0.48 -11.98
N ILE A 169 -4.67 -1.64 -11.62
CA ILE A 169 -4.74 -2.16 -10.27
C ILE A 169 -3.33 -2.32 -9.72
N ILE A 170 -3.04 -1.68 -8.60
CA ILE A 170 -1.84 -1.93 -7.82
C ILE A 170 -2.28 -2.82 -6.66
N TRP A 171 -1.80 -4.06 -6.63
CA TRP A 171 -2.09 -5.03 -5.58
C TRP A 171 -0.91 -5.09 -4.60
N LEU A 172 -1.07 -4.40 -3.47
CA LEU A 172 -0.07 -4.37 -2.41
C LEU A 172 -0.38 -5.43 -1.35
N GLN A 173 0.56 -6.34 -1.17
CA GLN A 173 0.48 -7.45 -0.24
C GLN A 173 1.58 -7.34 0.82
N ARG A 174 1.42 -8.05 1.93
CA ARG A 174 2.49 -8.28 2.88
C ARG A 174 2.81 -9.77 2.90
N GLN A 175 4.08 -10.13 2.74
CA GLN A 175 4.48 -11.54 2.77
C GLN A 175 4.25 -12.11 4.18
N ASN A 176 4.67 -11.38 5.21
CA ASN A 176 4.48 -11.78 6.59
C ASN A 176 3.10 -11.35 7.12
N ILE A 177 2.09 -12.19 6.86
CA ILE A 177 0.69 -11.96 7.25
C ILE A 177 0.55 -11.86 8.78
N LEU A 178 1.33 -12.65 9.54
CA LEU A 178 1.33 -12.62 11.00
C LEU A 178 1.59 -11.20 11.53
N ARG A 179 2.57 -10.49 10.96
CA ARG A 179 2.84 -9.10 11.36
C ARG A 179 1.73 -8.11 11.01
N SER A 180 0.96 -8.37 9.96
CA SER A 180 -0.26 -7.59 9.69
C SER A 180 -1.33 -7.85 10.74
N ILE A 181 -1.55 -9.11 11.13
CA ILE A 181 -2.51 -9.49 12.18
C ILE A 181 -2.12 -8.86 13.52
N LEU A 182 -0.87 -9.04 13.96
CA LEU A 182 -0.37 -8.44 15.21
C LEU A 182 -0.49 -6.91 15.18
N SER A 183 -0.17 -6.28 14.05
CA SER A 183 -0.32 -4.83 13.95
C SER A 183 -1.77 -4.36 14.00
N ALA A 184 -2.74 -5.17 13.55
CA ALA A 184 -4.16 -4.87 13.68
C ALA A 184 -4.62 -5.02 15.14
N LEU A 185 -4.14 -6.05 15.84
CA LEU A 185 -4.41 -6.25 17.27
C LEU A 185 -3.86 -5.10 18.12
N ILE A 186 -2.64 -4.62 17.83
CA ILE A 186 -2.08 -3.46 18.54
C ILE A 186 -2.91 -2.20 18.28
N LEU A 187 -3.34 -1.98 17.03
CA LEU A 187 -4.22 -0.85 16.70
C LEU A 187 -5.54 -0.93 17.50
N GLN A 188 -6.12 -2.12 17.60
CA GLN A 188 -7.35 -2.33 18.37
C GLN A 188 -7.16 -2.03 19.87
N GLU A 189 -6.02 -2.43 20.44
CA GLU A 189 -5.73 -2.25 21.86
C GLU A 189 -5.34 -0.79 22.20
N THR A 190 -4.61 -0.13 21.31
CA THR A 190 -4.02 1.21 21.59
C THR A 190 -4.78 2.37 20.97
N GLY A 191 -5.58 2.12 19.92
CA GLY A 191 -6.15 3.16 19.06
C GLY A 191 -5.13 3.91 18.19
N VAL A 192 -3.84 3.53 18.22
CA VAL A 192 -2.78 4.24 17.49
C VAL A 192 -2.52 3.56 16.15
N SER A 193 -2.72 4.30 15.05
CA SER A 193 -2.52 3.80 13.69
C SER A 193 -1.15 4.10 13.11
N SER A 194 -0.50 5.19 13.55
CA SER A 194 0.81 5.62 13.09
C SER A 194 1.50 6.55 14.10
N ILE A 195 2.83 6.62 14.05
CA ILE A 195 3.62 7.56 14.84
C ILE A 195 4.10 8.68 13.88
N PRO A 196 3.91 9.96 14.22
CA PRO A 196 4.49 11.06 13.47
C PRO A 196 6.01 10.92 13.36
N GLY A 197 6.56 11.21 12.19
CA GLY A 197 7.99 11.01 11.89
C GLY A 197 8.97 11.77 12.78
N ASP A 198 8.51 12.86 13.39
CA ASP A 198 9.31 13.74 14.24
C ASP A 198 9.14 13.43 15.74
N SER A 199 8.45 12.34 16.10
CA SER A 199 8.31 11.93 17.49
C SER A 199 9.61 11.28 17.97
N GLU A 200 10.31 11.92 18.92
CA GLU A 200 11.52 11.38 19.54
C GLU A 200 11.24 10.15 20.42
N ALA A 201 9.99 9.94 20.84
CA ALA A 201 9.59 8.81 21.64
C ALA A 201 9.10 7.67 20.72
N VAL A 202 9.97 6.70 20.44
CA VAL A 202 9.52 5.39 19.97
C VAL A 202 8.74 4.76 21.13
N PRO A 203 7.43 4.48 20.98
CA PRO A 203 6.67 3.81 22.02
C PRO A 203 7.36 2.52 22.42
N GLU A 204 7.36 2.22 23.71
CA GLU A 204 7.81 0.92 24.20
C GLU A 204 7.10 -0.19 23.42
N VAL A 205 7.86 -1.23 23.04
CA VAL A 205 7.30 -2.34 22.26
C VAL A 205 6.19 -2.99 23.07
N MET A 206 4.96 -2.78 22.63
CA MET A 206 3.80 -3.41 23.25
C MET A 206 3.88 -4.92 23.07
N LYS A 207 3.84 -5.64 24.19
CA LYS A 207 3.68 -7.09 24.20
C LYS A 207 2.20 -7.44 24.22
N LEU A 208 1.76 -8.19 23.23
CA LEU A 208 0.41 -8.71 23.12
C LEU A 208 0.36 -10.14 23.63
N GLU A 209 -0.60 -10.45 24.48
CA GLU A 209 -1.02 -11.83 24.69
C GLU A 209 -2.00 -12.21 23.58
N VAL A 210 -1.68 -13.23 22.79
CA VAL A 210 -2.50 -13.64 21.63
C VAL A 210 -3.08 -15.02 21.85
N ARG A 211 -4.24 -15.28 21.26
CA ARG A 211 -4.83 -16.63 21.26
C ARG A 211 -4.30 -17.40 20.03
N PRO A 212 -3.46 -18.45 20.17
CA PRO A 212 -2.83 -19.10 19.01
C PRO A 212 -3.84 -19.66 17.99
N SER A 213 -4.97 -20.19 18.45
CA SER A 213 -6.04 -20.68 17.56
C SER A 213 -6.70 -19.58 16.74
N TYR A 214 -6.83 -18.36 17.30
CA TYR A 214 -7.32 -17.20 16.56
C TYR A 214 -6.31 -16.75 15.50
N ILE A 215 -5.01 -16.70 15.85
CA ILE A 215 -3.95 -16.36 14.90
C ILE A 215 -3.93 -17.34 13.72
N LEU A 216 -3.98 -18.65 13.99
CA LEU A 216 -4.01 -19.66 12.94
C LEU A 216 -5.25 -19.52 12.03
N TYR A 217 -6.42 -19.27 12.62
CA TYR A 217 -7.65 -18.98 11.88
C TYR A 217 -7.50 -17.76 10.96
N GLU A 218 -6.97 -16.65 11.46
CA GLU A 218 -6.78 -15.42 10.67
C GLU A 218 -5.75 -15.60 9.55
N LEU A 219 -4.65 -16.31 9.82
CA LEU A 219 -3.65 -16.65 8.79
C LEU A 219 -4.29 -17.43 7.64
N GLN A 220 -5.07 -18.47 7.96
CA GLN A 220 -5.80 -19.26 6.96
C GLN A 220 -6.84 -18.41 6.21
N ARG A 221 -7.62 -17.61 6.92
CA ARG A 221 -8.64 -16.73 6.32
C ARG A 221 -8.01 -15.75 5.32
N ILE A 222 -6.97 -15.03 5.72
CA ILE A 222 -6.28 -14.06 4.85
C ILE A 222 -5.59 -14.76 3.67
N THR A 223 -5.01 -15.95 3.89
CA THR A 223 -4.41 -16.75 2.80
C THR A 223 -5.46 -17.12 1.76
N ASN A 224 -6.62 -17.62 2.19
CA ASN A 224 -7.72 -17.98 1.30
C ASN A 224 -8.27 -16.75 0.55
N GLU A 225 -8.48 -15.63 1.24
CA GLU A 225 -8.90 -14.37 0.61
C GLU A 225 -7.87 -13.88 -0.42
N THR A 226 -6.57 -13.98 -0.12
CA THR A 226 -5.49 -13.64 -1.04
C THR A 226 -5.58 -14.48 -2.31
N GLN A 227 -5.78 -15.79 -2.19
CA GLN A 227 -5.95 -16.67 -3.35
C GLN A 227 -7.19 -16.29 -4.19
N HIS A 228 -8.28 -15.87 -3.55
CA HIS A 228 -9.49 -15.40 -4.24
C HIS A 228 -9.27 -14.07 -4.97
N VAL A 229 -8.50 -13.15 -4.38
CA VAL A 229 -8.09 -11.90 -5.04
C VAL A 229 -7.17 -12.20 -6.23
N GLU A 230 -6.15 -13.04 -6.05
CA GLU A 230 -5.21 -13.39 -7.11
C GLU A 230 -5.88 -14.03 -8.32
N LYS A 231 -6.90 -14.88 -8.12
CA LYS A 231 -7.72 -15.43 -9.21
C LYS A 231 -8.41 -14.33 -10.01
N ARG A 232 -8.98 -13.31 -9.35
CA ARG A 232 -9.62 -12.16 -10.02
C ARG A 232 -8.61 -11.27 -10.73
N LEU A 233 -7.44 -11.07 -10.14
CA LEU A 233 -6.34 -10.33 -10.77
C LEU A 233 -5.73 -11.06 -11.97
N ALA A 234 -5.73 -12.40 -11.99
CA ALA A 234 -5.39 -13.17 -13.17
C ALA A 234 -6.40 -12.91 -14.30
N GLN A 235 -7.71 -12.97 -14.01
CA GLN A 235 -8.76 -12.59 -14.97
C GLN A 235 -8.61 -11.14 -15.46
N ALA A 236 -8.23 -10.22 -14.58
CA ALA A 236 -7.98 -8.83 -14.95
C ALA A 236 -6.91 -8.72 -16.05
N ASN A 237 -5.78 -9.43 -15.87
CA ASN A 237 -4.71 -9.46 -16.86
C ASN A 237 -5.16 -10.11 -18.19
N GLU A 238 -5.96 -11.18 -18.15
CA GLU A 238 -6.55 -11.80 -19.35
C GLU A 238 -7.44 -10.83 -20.14
N LEU A 239 -8.10 -9.91 -19.45
CA LEU A 239 -8.93 -8.84 -20.04
C LEU A 239 -8.12 -7.60 -20.44
N GLY A 240 -6.79 -7.62 -20.29
CA GLY A 240 -5.91 -6.50 -20.60
C GLY A 240 -5.94 -5.36 -19.56
N ILE A 241 -6.55 -5.57 -18.38
CA ILE A 241 -6.50 -4.63 -17.26
C ILE A 241 -5.10 -4.74 -16.63
N PRO A 242 -4.28 -3.66 -16.61
CA PRO A 242 -2.94 -3.75 -16.04
C PRO A 242 -2.97 -3.98 -14.54
N VAL A 243 -2.30 -5.04 -14.07
CA VAL A 243 -2.12 -5.33 -12.65
C VAL A 243 -0.64 -5.28 -12.28
N LEU A 244 -0.27 -4.40 -11.35
CA LEU A 244 1.04 -4.40 -10.71
C LEU A 244 0.95 -5.10 -9.34
N ARG A 245 1.75 -6.14 -9.14
CA ARG A 245 1.85 -6.84 -7.86
C ARG A 245 3.08 -6.35 -7.10
N MET A 246 2.89 -6.05 -5.82
CA MET A 246 3.96 -5.56 -4.96
C MET A 246 3.85 -6.15 -3.56
N TYR A 247 5.00 -6.36 -2.93
CA TYR A 247 5.09 -6.75 -1.53
C TYR A 247 5.59 -5.59 -0.68
N TYR A 248 5.04 -5.47 0.52
CA TYR A 248 5.44 -4.49 1.52
C TYR A 248 6.93 -4.57 1.83
N GLU A 249 7.47 -5.77 1.91
CA GLU A 249 8.88 -6.03 2.23
C GLU A 249 9.78 -5.39 1.15
N THR A 250 9.46 -5.61 -0.13
CA THR A 250 10.15 -4.94 -1.25
C THR A 250 9.94 -3.43 -1.25
N LEU A 251 8.71 -2.98 -1.03
CA LEU A 251 8.35 -1.56 -0.97
C LEU A 251 9.14 -0.84 0.13
N SER A 252 9.25 -1.45 1.30
CA SER A 252 9.92 -0.88 2.47
C SER A 252 11.42 -0.71 2.27
N ALA A 253 12.05 -1.65 1.55
CA ALA A 253 13.46 -1.58 1.22
C ALA A 253 13.75 -0.58 0.09
N HIS A 254 12.80 -0.37 -0.84
CA HIS A 254 13.02 0.34 -2.09
C HIS A 254 11.89 1.30 -2.48
N ILE A 255 11.37 2.08 -1.52
CA ILE A 255 10.22 2.96 -1.74
C ILE A 255 10.45 3.98 -2.88
N GLY A 256 11.63 4.60 -2.93
CA GLY A 256 11.98 5.60 -3.95
C GLY A 256 11.96 5.02 -5.38
N PRO A 257 12.76 3.99 -5.68
CA PRO A 257 12.74 3.33 -6.98
C PRO A 257 11.35 2.78 -7.37
N THR A 258 10.61 2.22 -6.41
CA THR A 258 9.27 1.67 -6.67
C THR A 258 8.28 2.77 -7.05
N ALA A 259 8.27 3.88 -6.31
CA ALA A 259 7.44 5.04 -6.63
C ALA A 259 7.82 5.63 -8.00
N LEU A 260 9.11 5.76 -8.30
CA LEU A 260 9.59 6.25 -9.60
C LEU A 260 9.14 5.38 -10.79
N SER A 261 9.14 4.06 -10.63
CA SER A 261 8.62 3.15 -11.65
C SER A 261 7.12 3.36 -11.89
N LEU A 262 6.34 3.58 -10.83
CA LEU A 262 4.92 3.91 -10.92
C LEU A 262 4.70 5.24 -11.67
N TYR A 263 5.55 6.24 -11.41
CA TYR A 263 5.49 7.56 -12.05
C TYR A 263 5.74 7.50 -13.56
N SER A 264 6.70 6.68 -13.96
CA SER A 264 7.05 6.51 -15.38
C SER A 264 5.90 5.90 -16.17
N SER A 265 5.09 5.04 -15.53
CA SER A 265 3.93 4.43 -16.16
C SER A 265 2.70 5.35 -16.25
N SER A 266 2.63 6.41 -15.42
CA SER A 266 1.42 7.23 -15.26
C SER A 266 1.29 8.38 -16.28
N GLY A 267 2.23 8.51 -17.22
CA GLY A 267 2.23 9.61 -18.20
C GLY A 267 2.67 10.95 -17.61
N CYS A 268 3.31 10.92 -16.44
CA CYS A 268 3.89 12.11 -15.83
C CYS A 268 5.15 12.52 -16.58
N ILE A 269 5.16 13.76 -17.09
CA ILE A 269 6.26 14.32 -17.89
C ILE A 269 7.32 14.97 -16.98
N ASP A 270 6.88 15.53 -15.86
CA ASP A 270 7.76 16.04 -14.82
C ASP A 270 8.06 14.91 -13.83
N HIS A 271 9.34 14.65 -13.57
CA HIS A 271 9.80 13.64 -12.62
C HIS A 271 10.31 14.24 -11.30
N THR A 272 10.15 15.56 -11.13
CA THR A 272 10.68 16.25 -9.96
C THR A 272 9.77 15.98 -8.76
N PRO A 273 10.27 15.32 -7.70
CA PRO A 273 9.51 15.21 -6.47
C PRO A 273 9.22 16.60 -5.95
N THR A 274 7.98 16.88 -5.58
CA THR A 274 7.70 18.11 -4.85
C THR A 274 8.36 18.00 -3.48
N GLU A 275 9.12 19.01 -3.03
CA GLU A 275 9.63 19.12 -1.65
C GLU A 275 8.51 19.28 -0.61
N ARG A 276 7.29 18.78 -0.88
CA ARG A 276 6.21 18.79 0.08
C ARG A 276 6.66 17.97 1.28
N GLY A 277 6.86 18.67 2.40
CA GLY A 277 7.14 18.11 3.70
C GLY A 277 6.02 17.17 4.11
N LEU A 278 6.12 15.93 3.68
CA LEU A 278 5.32 14.85 4.19
C LEU A 278 6.02 14.37 5.45
N THR A 279 5.26 14.38 6.54
CA THR A 279 5.61 13.63 7.73
C THR A 279 5.76 12.18 7.28
N VAL A 280 7.02 11.71 7.22
CA VAL A 280 7.31 10.30 6.99
C VAL A 280 6.77 9.59 8.22
N SER A 281 5.56 9.04 8.13
CA SER A 281 5.02 8.21 9.21
C SER A 281 6.04 7.10 9.48
N GLN A 282 6.57 7.08 10.70
CA GLN A 282 7.50 6.03 11.07
C GLN A 282 6.72 4.72 11.26
N LYS A 283 7.38 3.61 10.95
CA LYS A 283 6.83 2.28 11.23
C LYS A 283 6.65 2.16 12.74
N MET A 284 5.42 1.90 13.16
CA MET A 284 5.04 1.86 14.58
C MET A 284 5.81 0.79 15.37
N HIS A 285 6.15 -0.33 14.73
CA HIS A 285 6.87 -1.44 15.36
C HIS A 285 7.98 -1.96 14.45
N ASN A 286 9.23 -1.73 14.86
CA ASN A 286 10.40 -2.40 14.29
C ASN A 286 10.77 -3.69 15.02
N ALA A 287 10.11 -3.97 16.15
CA ALA A 287 10.29 -5.17 16.95
C ALA A 287 9.99 -6.45 16.15
N SER A 288 10.72 -7.52 16.45
CA SER A 288 10.45 -8.87 15.97
C SER A 288 9.11 -9.41 16.49
N VAL A 289 8.55 -10.42 15.84
CA VAL A 289 7.34 -11.12 16.32
C VAL A 289 7.51 -11.60 17.77
N ARG A 290 8.69 -12.13 18.12
CA ARG A 290 9.03 -12.61 19.47
C ARG A 290 8.96 -11.49 20.52
N GLU A 291 9.35 -10.27 20.17
CA GLU A 291 9.29 -9.13 21.06
C GLU A 291 7.87 -8.57 21.20
N MET A 292 7.01 -8.78 20.20
CA MET A 292 5.62 -8.29 20.17
C MET A 292 4.61 -9.22 20.87
N VAL A 293 4.97 -10.46 21.19
CA VAL A 293 4.03 -11.46 21.75
C VAL A 293 4.53 -11.94 23.12
N SER A 294 3.67 -11.85 24.15
CA SER A 294 4.02 -12.26 25.52
C SER A 294 4.03 -13.78 25.72
N ASN A 295 3.14 -14.50 25.06
CA ASN A 295 3.02 -15.97 25.11
C ASN A 295 3.58 -16.62 23.83
N ILE A 296 4.82 -16.25 23.46
CA ILE A 296 5.42 -16.62 22.18
C ILE A 296 5.59 -18.13 22.03
N GLU A 297 5.91 -18.85 23.10
CA GLU A 297 6.16 -20.30 23.07
C GLU A 297 4.92 -21.09 22.66
N GLU A 298 3.73 -20.64 23.07
CA GLU A 298 2.46 -21.25 22.67
C GLU A 298 2.17 -21.01 21.18
N LEU A 299 2.45 -19.80 20.69
CA LEU A 299 2.28 -19.46 19.28
C LEU A 299 3.26 -20.26 18.40
N GLU A 300 4.52 -20.35 18.79
CA GLU A 300 5.53 -21.19 18.12
C GLU A 300 5.07 -22.64 18.04
N THR A 301 4.54 -23.19 19.14
CA THR A 301 4.04 -24.57 19.18
C THR A 301 2.94 -24.82 18.15
N VAL A 302 2.02 -23.88 17.97
CA VAL A 302 0.89 -24.02 17.02
C VAL A 302 1.32 -23.78 15.57
N LEU A 303 2.30 -22.92 15.32
CA LEU A 303 2.77 -22.61 13.97
C LEU A 303 3.86 -23.56 13.46
N ASN A 304 4.57 -24.25 14.36
CA ASN A 304 5.60 -25.23 14.02
C ASN A 304 5.04 -26.33 13.10
N GLY A 305 5.72 -26.58 11.98
CA GLY A 305 5.31 -27.56 10.97
C GLY A 305 4.14 -27.12 10.08
N THR A 306 3.66 -25.88 10.19
CA THR A 306 2.67 -25.29 9.27
C THR A 306 3.35 -24.46 8.19
N ASP A 307 2.61 -24.13 7.12
CA ASP A 307 3.08 -23.21 6.05
C ASP A 307 3.38 -21.78 6.55
N TYR A 308 3.04 -21.48 7.80
CA TYR A 308 3.21 -20.18 8.44
C TYR A 308 4.41 -20.10 9.40
N GLU A 309 5.10 -21.22 9.66
CA GLU A 309 6.20 -21.29 10.63
C GLU A 309 7.27 -20.22 10.38
N TRP A 310 7.63 -20.01 9.12
CA TRP A 310 8.67 -19.06 8.70
C TRP A 310 8.35 -17.61 9.10
N MET A 311 7.08 -17.25 9.26
CA MET A 311 6.65 -15.88 9.63
C MET A 311 7.11 -15.47 11.04
N MET A 312 7.54 -16.43 11.87
CA MET A 312 8.09 -16.20 13.21
C MET A 312 9.54 -15.68 13.20
N SER A 313 10.26 -15.87 12.07
CA SER A 313 11.70 -15.62 11.97
C SER A 313 12.07 -14.18 11.56
N GLU A 314 11.09 -13.36 11.21
CA GLU A 314 11.26 -11.97 10.71
C GLU A 314 10.75 -10.90 11.67
#